data_AF-H9WJY8-F1
#
_entry.id   AF-H9WJY8-F1
#
_cell.length_a   1.000
_cell.length_b   1.000
_cell.length_c   1.000
_cell.angle_alpha   90.00
_cell.angle_beta   90.00
_cell.angle_gamma   90.00
#
_symmetry.space_group_name_H-M   'P 1'
#
loop_
_entity.id
_entity.type
_entity.pdbx_description
1 polymer ?
#
loop_
_entity_poly.entity_id
_entity_poly.type
_entity_poly.pdbx_seq_one_letter_code
_entity_poly.pdbx_strand_id
1 'polypeptide(L)'
;EEDLGHDWDGVAYMHGYDKEGHPVCYNVYGVFQDNELYQKTFGDETKREKFLRWRVQLLEKGIREQLSFSPGGVSSMVQITDLKNSASTLGKKDLKQAANQILTLLQDNYPEFVAKKIFVNASWWYLAYYTMISHFVSPRTSSK
;
A
#
# COMPACT_ATOMS: atom_id res chain seq x y z
N GLU A 1 4.95 13.73 -16.93
CA GLU A 1 4.15 12.76 -16.15
C GLU A 1 2.71 13.23 -16.15
N GLU A 2 1.75 12.31 -16.10
CA GLU A 2 0.33 12.65 -15.94
C GLU A 2 0.08 13.23 -14.55
N ASP A 3 -0.68 14.33 -14.47
CA ASP A 3 -1.10 14.93 -13.20
C ASP A 3 -2.39 14.25 -12.71
N LEU A 4 -2.25 13.39 -11.70
CA LEU A 4 -3.36 12.68 -11.07
C LEU A 4 -3.89 13.38 -9.81
N GLY A 5 -3.28 14.52 -9.43
CA GLY A 5 -3.61 15.30 -8.24
C GLY A 5 -2.93 14.85 -6.94
N HIS A 6 -3.17 15.62 -5.88
CA HIS A 6 -2.55 15.51 -4.54
C HIS A 6 -3.52 15.02 -3.45
N ASP A 7 -4.71 14.57 -3.86
CA ASP A 7 -5.80 14.19 -2.95
C ASP A 7 -5.43 13.04 -2.00
N TRP A 8 -4.41 12.26 -2.34
CA TRP A 8 -4.01 11.04 -1.64
C TRP A 8 -2.62 11.12 -1.00
N ASP A 9 -2.01 12.30 -0.91
CA ASP A 9 -0.68 12.49 -0.30
C ASP A 9 -0.67 12.05 1.19
N GLY A 10 -1.82 12.10 1.87
CA GLY A 10 -1.99 11.56 3.22
C GLY A 10 -2.31 10.05 3.28
N VAL A 11 -2.63 9.42 2.15
CA VAL A 11 -2.94 7.98 2.04
C VAL A 11 -1.67 7.16 1.87
N ALA A 12 -0.75 7.59 1.02
CA ALA A 12 0.53 6.93 0.83
C ALA A 12 1.62 7.94 0.44
N TYR A 13 2.83 7.74 0.96
CA TYR A 13 3.96 8.62 0.72
C TYR A 13 5.29 7.92 1.03
N MET A 14 6.37 8.36 0.40
CA MET A 14 7.74 7.92 0.69
C MET A 14 8.36 8.86 1.71
N HIS A 15 8.90 8.34 2.81
CA HIS A 15 9.56 9.18 3.81
C HIS A 15 10.61 8.41 4.62
N GLY A 16 11.85 8.90 4.62
CA GLY A 16 12.92 8.31 5.41
C GLY A 16 13.42 6.95 4.90
N TYR A 17 14.36 6.39 5.66
CA TYR A 17 15.08 5.16 5.34
C TYR A 17 15.21 4.27 6.58
N ASP A 18 15.28 2.96 6.40
CA ASP A 18 15.59 2.03 7.48
C ASP A 18 17.11 2.00 7.78
N LYS A 19 17.52 1.13 8.72
CA LYS A 19 18.93 1.00 9.13
C LYS A 19 19.84 0.42 8.05
N GLU A 20 19.27 -0.25 7.06
CA GLU A 20 19.98 -0.89 5.94
C GLU A 20 19.94 0.01 4.68
N GLY A 21 19.33 1.19 4.78
CA GLY A 21 19.24 2.17 3.70
C GLY A 21 18.04 1.96 2.77
N HIS A 22 17.11 1.05 3.09
CA HIS A 22 15.88 0.87 2.32
C HIS A 22 14.97 2.09 2.49
N PRO A 23 14.51 2.72 1.39
CA PRO A 23 13.50 3.76 1.49
C PRO A 23 12.20 3.19 2.08
N VAL A 24 11.46 4.04 2.79
CA VAL A 24 10.24 3.63 3.49
C VAL A 24 9.01 4.22 2.81
N CYS A 25 8.10 3.35 2.36
CA CYS A 25 6.78 3.70 1.85
C CYS A 25 5.73 3.54 2.95
N TYR A 26 5.08 4.62 3.35
CA TYR A 26 3.94 4.60 4.27
C TYR A 26 2.63 4.43 3.52
N ASN A 27 1.71 3.67 4.11
CA ASN A 27 0.34 3.46 3.62
C ASN A 27 -0.61 3.60 4.81
N VAL A 28 -1.44 4.64 4.82
CA VAL A 28 -2.32 5.01 5.94
C VAL A 28 -3.76 4.86 5.51
N TYR A 29 -4.36 3.69 5.74
CA TYR A 29 -5.73 3.42 5.27
C TYR A 29 -6.82 4.03 6.17
N GLY A 30 -6.47 4.42 7.41
CA GLY A 30 -7.39 5.06 8.35
C GLY A 30 -7.99 6.37 7.84
N VAL A 31 -7.36 7.05 6.87
CA VAL A 31 -7.86 8.31 6.29
C VAL A 31 -9.18 8.12 5.53
N PHE A 32 -9.49 6.90 5.05
CA PHE A 32 -10.75 6.59 4.37
C PHE A 32 -11.96 6.45 5.30
N GLN A 33 -11.80 6.77 6.58
CA GLN A 33 -12.94 7.07 7.44
C GLN A 33 -13.68 8.32 6.99
N ASP A 34 -12.95 9.30 6.46
CA ASP A 34 -13.55 10.46 5.83
C ASP A 34 -14.42 9.99 4.65
N ASN A 35 -15.73 10.26 4.75
CA ASN A 35 -16.68 9.80 3.75
C ASN A 35 -16.55 10.56 2.44
N GLU A 36 -16.11 11.82 2.46
CA GLU A 36 -15.88 12.60 1.26
C GLU A 36 -14.70 12.02 0.48
N LEU A 37 -13.55 11.81 1.14
CA LEU A 37 -12.38 11.18 0.54
C LEU A 37 -12.69 9.75 0.07
N TYR A 38 -13.44 8.99 0.87
CA TYR A 38 -13.87 7.65 0.50
C TYR A 38 -14.73 7.64 -0.76
N GLN A 39 -15.75 8.49 -0.86
CA GLN A 39 -16.62 8.56 -2.05
C GLN A 39 -15.88 9.13 -3.27
N LYS A 40 -14.95 10.06 -3.05
CA LYS A 40 -14.07 10.60 -4.09
C LYS A 40 -13.08 9.57 -4.64
N THR A 41 -12.73 8.56 -3.83
CA THR A 41 -11.76 7.52 -4.22
C THR A 41 -12.45 6.25 -4.72
N PHE A 42 -13.53 5.81 -4.09
CA PHE A 42 -14.15 4.50 -4.33
C PHE A 42 -15.59 4.56 -4.86
N GLY A 43 -16.18 5.75 -4.98
CA GLY A 43 -17.61 5.92 -5.29
C GLY A 43 -18.06 5.39 -6.66
N ASP A 44 -17.13 5.27 -7.62
CA ASP A 44 -17.39 4.68 -8.94
C ASP A 44 -16.10 4.07 -9.53
N GLU A 45 -16.23 3.38 -10.65
CA GLU A 45 -15.12 2.67 -11.31
C GLU A 45 -14.02 3.61 -11.78
N THR A 46 -14.37 4.72 -12.42
CA THR A 46 -13.41 5.71 -12.92
C THR A 46 -12.57 6.31 -11.78
N LYS A 47 -13.18 6.61 -10.63
CA LYS A 47 -12.45 7.08 -9.44
C LYS A 47 -11.49 6.03 -8.88
N ARG A 48 -11.95 4.77 -8.82
CA ARG A 48 -11.10 3.65 -8.39
C ARG A 48 -9.91 3.48 -9.31
N GLU A 49 -10.11 3.47 -10.62
CA GLU A 49 -9.04 3.39 -11.61
C GLU A 49 -8.05 4.55 -11.48
N LYS A 50 -8.55 5.78 -11.28
CA LYS A 50 -7.70 6.95 -11.04
C LYS A 50 -6.81 6.76 -9.81
N PHE A 51 -7.38 6.28 -8.71
CA PHE A 51 -6.64 5.98 -7.49
C PHE A 51 -5.58 4.88 -7.70
N LEU A 52 -5.92 3.81 -8.42
CA LEU A 52 -4.98 2.74 -8.76
C LEU A 52 -3.79 3.30 -9.56
N ARG A 53 -4.05 4.09 -10.60
CA ARG A 53 -3.00 4.72 -11.42
C ARG A 53 -2.12 5.65 -10.58
N TRP A 54 -2.73 6.44 -9.70
CA TRP A 54 -1.98 7.30 -8.78
C TRP A 54 -1.08 6.48 -7.85
N ARG A 55 -1.58 5.38 -7.30
CA ARG A 55 -0.80 4.52 -6.39
C ARG A 55 0.38 3.86 -7.10
N VAL A 56 0.18 3.44 -8.36
CA VAL A 56 1.25 2.92 -9.22
C VAL A 56 2.28 4.01 -9.51
N GLN A 57 1.84 5.20 -9.90
CA GLN A 57 2.74 6.33 -10.17
C GLN A 57 3.60 6.68 -8.96
N LEU A 58 3.02 6.69 -7.74
CA LEU A 58 3.76 6.93 -6.51
C LEU A 58 4.85 5.87 -6.28
N LEU A 59 4.53 4.60 -6.54
CA LEU A 59 5.49 3.51 -6.43
C LEU A 59 6.62 3.66 -7.45
N GLU A 60 6.28 3.90 -8.72
CA GLU A 60 7.26 4.03 -9.80
C GLU A 60 8.20 5.21 -9.60
N LYS A 61 7.69 6.33 -9.08
CA LYS A 61 8.53 7.46 -8.65
C LYS A 61 9.50 7.02 -7.55
N GLY A 62 9.00 6.35 -6.52
CA GLY A 62 9.84 5.80 -5.46
C GLY A 62 10.93 4.85 -5.98
N ILE A 63 10.58 3.95 -6.91
CA ILE A 63 11.53 3.04 -7.56
C ILE A 63 12.60 3.81 -8.32
N ARG A 64 12.20 4.78 -9.14
CA ARG A 64 13.10 5.54 -10.01
C ARG A 64 14.04 6.45 -9.24
N GLU A 65 13.53 7.08 -8.19
CA GLU A 65 14.23 8.16 -7.49
C GLU A 65 14.99 7.68 -6.25
N GLN A 66 14.56 6.57 -5.61
CA GLN A 66 15.10 6.14 -4.32
C GLN A 66 15.77 4.77 -4.34
N LEU A 67 15.67 4.00 -5.43
CA LEU A 67 16.35 2.72 -5.57
C LEU A 67 17.56 2.82 -6.52
N SER A 68 18.56 1.99 -6.26
CA SER A 68 19.71 1.82 -7.13
C SER A 68 19.91 0.35 -7.47
N PHE A 69 19.93 0.04 -8.77
CA PHE A 69 20.16 -1.30 -9.30
C PHE A 69 21.63 -1.58 -9.64
N SER A 70 22.55 -0.70 -9.25
CA SER A 70 23.99 -0.96 -9.34
C SER A 70 24.41 -2.05 -8.34
N PRO A 71 25.54 -2.75 -8.54
CA PRO A 71 26.07 -3.69 -7.55
C PRO A 71 26.21 -3.03 -6.17
N GLY A 72 25.65 -3.65 -5.13
CA GLY A 72 25.63 -3.11 -3.77
C GLY A 72 24.64 -1.97 -3.51
N GLY A 73 23.83 -1.59 -4.52
CA GLY A 73 22.75 -0.63 -4.37
C GLY A 73 21.52 -1.21 -3.68
N VAL A 74 20.74 -0.33 -3.06
CA VAL A 74 19.45 -0.66 -2.44
C VAL A 74 18.40 -0.79 -3.55
N SER A 75 17.95 -2.01 -3.82
CA SER A 75 17.01 -2.34 -4.91
C SER A 75 15.58 -2.65 -4.43
N SER A 76 15.31 -2.45 -3.15
CA SER A 76 14.01 -2.72 -2.53
C SER A 76 13.65 -1.69 -1.46
N MET A 77 12.38 -1.66 -1.06
CA MET A 77 11.85 -0.70 -0.09
C MET A 77 11.13 -1.40 1.06
N VAL A 78 11.04 -0.72 2.20
CA VAL A 78 10.21 -1.14 3.33
C VAL A 78 8.81 -0.56 3.15
N GLN A 79 7.77 -1.37 3.34
CA GLN A 79 6.39 -0.91 3.33
C GLN A 79 5.81 -0.93 4.74
N ILE A 80 5.43 0.25 5.24
CA ILE A 80 4.72 0.40 6.50
C ILE A 80 3.25 0.63 6.19
N THR A 81 2.39 -0.20 6.77
CA THR A 81 0.94 -0.05 6.69
C THR A 81 0.39 0.30 8.06
N ASP A 82 -0.17 1.50 8.18
CA ASP A 82 -0.89 1.93 9.37
C ASP A 82 -2.36 1.50 9.29
N LEU A 83 -2.73 0.62 10.22
CA LEU A 83 -4.08 0.08 10.36
C LEU A 83 -4.93 0.82 11.41
N LYS A 84 -4.43 1.93 11.96
CA LYS A 84 -5.18 2.73 12.94
C LYS A 84 -6.55 3.09 12.38
N ASN A 85 -7.57 2.79 13.18
CA ASN A 85 -8.98 3.00 12.88
C ASN A 85 -9.51 2.36 11.57
N SER A 86 -8.75 1.45 10.95
CA SER A 86 -9.22 0.73 9.75
C SER A 86 -10.33 -0.29 10.08
N ALA A 87 -10.54 -0.63 11.34
CA ALA A 87 -11.64 -1.51 11.78
C ALA A 87 -13.03 -0.95 11.40
N SER A 88 -13.23 0.36 11.49
CA SER A 88 -14.53 0.98 11.12
C SER A 88 -14.80 0.92 9.62
N THR A 89 -13.75 0.65 8.81
CA THR A 89 -13.85 0.45 7.37
C THR A 89 -14.16 -1.01 7.00
N LEU A 90 -14.27 -1.94 7.97
CA LEU A 90 -14.57 -3.35 7.71
C LEU A 90 -15.93 -3.57 7.03
N GLY A 91 -16.87 -2.64 7.16
CA GLY A 91 -18.16 -2.64 6.46
C GLY A 91 -18.11 -2.03 5.04
N LYS A 92 -17.03 -1.34 4.68
CA LYS A 92 -16.82 -0.70 3.37
C LYS A 92 -16.23 -1.71 2.39
N LYS A 93 -17.10 -2.54 1.78
CA LYS A 93 -16.69 -3.63 0.86
C LYS A 93 -15.80 -3.14 -0.28
N ASP A 94 -16.04 -1.93 -0.80
CA ASP A 94 -15.26 -1.39 -1.92
C ASP A 94 -13.83 -1.02 -1.51
N LEU A 95 -13.59 -0.65 -0.24
CA LEU A 95 -12.23 -0.43 0.26
C LEU A 95 -11.45 -1.76 0.27
N LYS A 96 -12.08 -2.82 0.77
CA LYS A 96 -11.47 -4.16 0.78
C LYS A 96 -11.19 -4.65 -0.64
N GLN A 97 -12.13 -4.42 -1.57
CA GLN A 97 -11.95 -4.79 -2.97
C GLN A 97 -10.80 -4.01 -3.61
N ALA A 98 -10.76 -2.68 -3.46
CA ALA A 98 -9.69 -1.87 -4.02
C ALA A 98 -8.33 -2.17 -3.37
N ALA A 99 -8.28 -2.40 -2.06
CA ALA A 99 -7.07 -2.84 -1.37
C ALA A 99 -6.58 -4.19 -1.91
N ASN A 100 -7.48 -5.17 -2.11
CA ASN A 100 -7.12 -6.45 -2.72
C ASN A 100 -6.64 -6.28 -4.16
N GLN A 101 -7.30 -5.44 -4.97
CA GLN A 101 -6.87 -5.15 -6.34
C GLN A 101 -5.49 -4.51 -6.39
N ILE A 102 -5.22 -3.55 -5.49
CA ILE A 102 -3.88 -2.95 -5.34
C ILE A 102 -2.87 -4.00 -4.94
N LEU A 103 -3.18 -4.81 -3.92
CA LEU A 103 -2.28 -5.86 -3.46
C LEU A 103 -1.96 -6.87 -4.56
N THR A 104 -2.95 -7.32 -5.32
CA THR A 104 -2.77 -8.21 -6.47
C THR A 104 -1.94 -7.55 -7.57
N LEU A 105 -2.30 -6.33 -7.99
CA LEU A 105 -1.58 -5.59 -9.02
C LEU A 105 -0.10 -5.40 -8.64
N LEU A 106 0.17 -5.00 -7.39
CA LEU A 106 1.52 -4.80 -6.89
C LEU A 106 2.30 -6.11 -6.81
N GLN A 107 1.67 -7.21 -6.40
CA GLN A 107 2.32 -8.52 -6.35
C GLN A 107 2.67 -9.04 -7.75
N ASP A 108 1.77 -8.89 -8.71
CA ASP A 108 1.93 -9.45 -10.05
C ASP A 108 2.92 -8.65 -10.91
N ASN A 109 2.94 -7.31 -10.76
CA ASN A 109 3.70 -6.43 -11.65
C ASN A 109 5.00 -5.88 -11.03
N TYR A 110 5.08 -5.81 -9.69
CA TYR A 110 6.25 -5.29 -8.99
C TYR A 110 6.79 -6.33 -7.99
N PRO A 111 7.13 -7.55 -8.45
CA PRO A 111 7.74 -8.55 -7.60
C PRO A 111 9.12 -8.08 -7.12
N GLU A 112 9.52 -8.50 -5.92
CA GLU A 112 10.84 -8.25 -5.31
C GLU A 112 11.23 -6.80 -4.96
N PHE A 113 10.39 -5.79 -5.23
CA PHE A 113 10.67 -4.42 -4.78
C PHE A 113 10.40 -4.20 -3.28
N VAL A 114 9.88 -5.19 -2.56
CA VAL A 114 9.56 -5.10 -1.12
C VAL A 114 10.56 -5.92 -0.31
N ALA A 115 11.34 -5.22 0.52
CA ALA A 115 12.28 -5.77 1.48
C ALA A 115 11.55 -6.38 2.69
N LYS A 116 10.60 -5.61 3.23
CA LYS A 116 9.87 -5.94 4.47
C LYS A 116 8.49 -5.28 4.48
N LYS A 117 7.49 -5.98 5.03
CA LYS A 117 6.15 -5.42 5.27
C LYS A 117 5.89 -5.31 6.76
N ILE A 118 5.64 -4.10 7.24
CA ILE A 118 5.40 -3.82 8.65
C ILE A 118 3.98 -3.28 8.80
N PHE A 119 3.17 -3.97 9.61
CA PHE A 119 1.83 -3.51 9.96
C PHE A 119 1.86 -2.89 11.35
N VAL A 120 1.47 -1.62 11.47
CA VAL A 120 1.42 -0.89 12.74
C VAL A 120 -0.02 -0.56 13.11
N ASN A 121 -0.28 -0.36 14.41
CA ASN A 121 -1.62 -0.14 14.96
C ASN A 121 -2.64 -1.23 14.60
N ALA A 122 -2.15 -2.45 14.35
CA ALA A 122 -2.98 -3.62 14.10
C ALA A 122 -3.70 -4.02 15.40
N SER A 123 -5.03 -3.99 15.41
CA SER A 123 -5.80 -4.54 16.53
C SER A 123 -6.03 -6.05 16.35
N TRP A 124 -6.56 -6.69 17.38
CA TRP A 124 -6.86 -8.13 17.41
C TRP A 124 -7.68 -8.65 16.21
N TRP A 125 -8.58 -7.85 15.63
CA TRP A 125 -9.33 -8.22 14.42
C TRP A 125 -8.43 -8.43 13.19
N TYR A 126 -7.30 -7.73 13.09
CA TYR A 126 -6.38 -7.89 11.96
C TYR A 126 -5.68 -9.25 12.02
N LEU A 127 -5.36 -9.74 13.22
CA LEU A 127 -4.86 -11.11 13.40
C LEU A 127 -5.88 -12.13 12.88
N ALA A 128 -7.16 -11.98 13.23
CA ALA A 128 -8.21 -12.86 12.73
C ALA A 128 -8.37 -12.78 11.20
N TYR A 129 -8.32 -11.57 10.64
CA TYR A 129 -8.33 -11.37 9.18
C TYR A 129 -7.12 -12.04 8.52
N TYR A 130 -5.91 -11.77 9.01
CA TYR A 130 -4.66 -12.35 8.50
C TYR A 130 -4.70 -13.89 8.52
N THR A 131 -5.17 -14.51 9.60
CA THR A 131 -5.33 -15.98 9.68
C THR A 131 -6.33 -16.53 8.66
N MET A 132 -7.37 -15.77 8.30
CA MET A 132 -8.28 -16.17 7.24
C MET A 132 -7.64 -16.09 5.84
N ILE A 133 -6.96 -14.99 5.52
CA ILE A 133 -6.33 -14.78 4.20
C ILE A 133 -4.99 -15.50 4.05
N SER A 134 -4.29 -15.87 5.12
CA SER A 134 -2.99 -16.55 5.04
C SER A 134 -3.07 -17.90 4.32
N HIS A 135 -4.26 -18.49 4.23
CA HIS A 135 -4.53 -19.67 3.40
C HIS A 135 -4.45 -19.39 1.89
N PHE A 136 -4.56 -18.11 1.49
CA PHE A 136 -4.52 -17.64 0.10
C PHE A 136 -3.25 -16.84 -0.23
N VAL A 137 -2.44 -16.47 0.78
CA VAL A 137 -1.18 -15.76 0.59
C VAL A 137 -0.09 -16.77 0.23
N SER A 138 0.64 -16.52 -0.85
CA SER A 138 1.71 -17.41 -1.29
C SER A 138 2.80 -17.53 -0.21
N PRO A 139 3.45 -18.70 -0.05
CA PRO A 139 4.51 -18.91 0.94
C PRO A 139 5.65 -17.87 0.85
N ARG A 140 5.94 -17.36 -0.36
CA ARG A 140 6.95 -16.30 -0.62
C ARG A 140 6.65 -14.96 0.05
N THR A 141 5.38 -14.63 0.26
CA THR A 141 4.97 -13.36 0.88
C THR A 141 4.90 -13.48 2.40
N SER A 142 4.69 -14.69 2.93
CA SER A 142 4.58 -14.96 4.37
C SER A 142 5.95 -14.92 5.10
N SER A 143 7.06 -15.07 4.37
CA SER A 143 8.42 -15.04 4.92
C SER A 143 9.04 -13.64 5.02
N LYS A 144 8.33 -12.59 4.61
CA LYS A 144 8.79 -11.19 4.60
C LYS A 144 7.94 -10.34 5.55
#